data_AF-H9FKE3-F1
#
_entry.id   AF-H9FKE3-F1
#
_cell.length_a   1.000
_cell.length_b   1.000
_cell.length_c   1.000
_cell.angle_alpha   90.00
_cell.angle_beta   90.00
_cell.angle_gamma   90.00
#
_symmetry.space_group_name_H-M   'P 1'
#
loop_
_entity.id
_entity.type
_entity.pdbx_description
1 polymer ?
#
loop_
_entity_poly.entity_id
_entity_poly.type
_entity_poly.pdbx_seq_one_letter_code
_entity_poly.pdbx_strand_id
1 'polypeptide(L)'
;WILLEDIDYAPLDVVSVLIPLLENGDLLIPGQGDCLKVAPGFQFFATRRLLSCGGNWYRPLNSHATLLDKYWTKIHLDNLDKRELNEVLQSRYPSLLAVVDHLLDIYIQLTGE
;
A
#
# COMPACT_ATOMS: atom_id res chain seq x y z
N TRP A 1 -9.55 -3.80 12.86
CA TRP A 1 -9.12 -3.23 11.58
C TRP A 1 -8.64 -4.36 10.68
N ILE A 2 -8.68 -4.17 9.37
CA ILE A 2 -8.16 -5.12 8.37
C ILE A 2 -7.25 -4.34 7.41
N LEU A 3 -6.12 -4.94 7.03
CA LEU A 3 -5.22 -4.45 5.99
C LEU A 3 -5.15 -5.49 4.88
N LEU A 4 -5.41 -5.08 3.64
CA LEU A 4 -5.14 -5.88 2.45
C LEU A 4 -3.83 -5.42 1.80
N GLU A 5 -2.91 -6.33 1.57
CA GLU A 5 -1.65 -6.00 0.89
C GLU A 5 -1.73 -6.24 -0.61
N ASP A 6 -1.06 -5.39 -1.38
CA ASP A 6 -0.90 -5.53 -2.83
C ASP A 6 -2.24 -5.76 -3.56
N ILE A 7 -3.26 -4.96 -3.20
CA ILE A 7 -4.62 -5.11 -3.73
C ILE A 7 -4.69 -4.95 -5.25
N ASP A 8 -3.66 -4.37 -5.85
CA ASP A 8 -3.55 -4.22 -7.29
C ASP A 8 -3.47 -5.56 -8.05
N TYR A 9 -3.05 -6.63 -7.37
CA TYR A 9 -3.03 -8.00 -7.87
C TYR A 9 -4.32 -8.79 -7.59
N ALA A 10 -5.26 -8.22 -6.83
CA ALA A 10 -6.49 -8.92 -6.50
C ALA A 10 -7.33 -9.19 -7.75
N PRO A 11 -7.87 -10.41 -7.92
CA PRO A 11 -8.77 -10.72 -9.04
C PRO A 11 -10.07 -9.92 -8.91
N LEU A 12 -10.76 -9.75 -10.04
CA LEU A 12 -12.01 -8.98 -10.10
C LEU A 12 -13.05 -9.46 -9.07
N ASP A 13 -13.17 -10.77 -8.89
CA ASP A 13 -14.14 -11.37 -7.96
C ASP A 13 -13.92 -10.86 -6.53
N VAL A 14 -12.66 -10.78 -6.08
CA VAL A 14 -12.31 -10.23 -4.77
C VAL A 14 -12.64 -8.74 -4.70
N VAL A 15 -12.23 -7.97 -5.71
CA VAL A 15 -12.49 -6.52 -5.78
C VAL A 15 -14.00 -6.22 -5.73
N SER A 16 -14.81 -7.00 -6.46
CA SER A 16 -16.26 -6.80 -6.55
C SER A 16 -16.97 -6.99 -5.20
N VAL A 17 -16.50 -7.93 -4.38
CA VAL A 17 -17.03 -8.17 -3.03
C VAL A 17 -16.70 -7.03 -2.07
N LEU A 18 -15.61 -6.30 -2.31
CA LEU A 18 -15.21 -5.16 -1.48
C LEU A 18 -16.04 -3.89 -1.76
N ILE A 19 -16.66 -3.76 -2.94
CA ILE A 19 -17.47 -2.59 -3.29
C ILE A 19 -18.62 -2.36 -2.27
N PRO A 20 -19.52 -3.33 -2.01
CA PRO A 20 -20.62 -3.11 -1.05
C PRO A 20 -20.11 -2.90 0.38
N LEU A 21 -18.99 -3.51 0.76
CA LEU A 21 -18.35 -3.30 2.05
C LEU A 21 -17.90 -1.83 2.23
N LEU A 22 -17.36 -1.22 1.18
CA LEU A 22 -16.89 0.16 1.19
C LEU A 22 -18.01 1.19 1.02
N GLU A 23 -19.07 0.84 0.27
CA GLU A 23 -20.23 1.69 0.04
C GLU A 23 -21.16 1.75 1.25
N ASN A 24 -21.55 0.58 1.74
CA ASN A 24 -22.68 0.42 2.66
C ASN A 24 -22.23 -0.09 4.03
N GLY A 25 -20.96 -0.47 4.20
CA GLY A 25 -20.47 -1.13 5.41
C GLY A 25 -20.95 -2.58 5.56
N ASP A 26 -21.33 -3.19 4.45
CA ASP A 26 -22.11 -4.41 4.41
C ASP A 26 -21.40 -5.41 3.48
N LEU A 27 -21.01 -6.58 4.02
CA LEU A 27 -20.33 -7.63 3.26
C LEU A 27 -21.31 -8.71 2.83
N LEU A 28 -21.44 -8.88 1.52
CA LEU A 28 -22.22 -9.96 0.92
C LEU A 28 -21.36 -11.22 0.81
N ILE A 29 -21.79 -12.31 1.45
CA ILE A 29 -21.11 -13.60 1.37
C ILE A 29 -21.88 -14.50 0.38
N PRO A 30 -21.33 -14.82 -0.80
CA PRO A 30 -22.00 -15.69 -1.76
C PRO A 30 -22.37 -17.04 -1.13
N GLY A 31 -23.62 -17.48 -1.32
CA GLY A 31 -24.13 -18.75 -0.79
C GLY A 31 -24.70 -18.67 0.64
N GLN A 32 -24.47 -17.58 1.35
CA GLN A 32 -25.16 -17.24 2.59
C GLN A 32 -26.14 -16.11 2.24
N GLY A 33 -27.43 -16.29 2.46
CA GLY A 33 -28.45 -15.26 2.15
C GLY A 33 -28.34 -14.00 3.02
N ASP A 34 -27.34 -13.94 3.90
CA ASP A 34 -27.17 -12.92 4.92
C ASP A 34 -26.07 -11.94 4.54
N CYS A 35 -26.34 -10.65 4.76
CA CYS A 35 -25.37 -9.58 4.65
C CYS A 35 -24.75 -9.33 6.03
N LEU A 36 -23.42 -9.35 6.12
CA LEU A 36 -22.70 -9.10 7.36
C LEU A 36 -22.40 -7.61 7.50
N LYS A 37 -22.97 -6.98 8.54
CA LYS A 37 -22.71 -5.58 8.85
C LYS A 37 -21.36 -5.42 9.54
N VAL A 38 -20.59 -4.41 9.16
CA VAL A 38 -19.35 -4.07 9.85
C VAL A 38 -19.61 -3.65 11.29
N ALA A 39 -18.75 -4.15 12.19
CA ALA A 39 -18.80 -3.79 13.58
C ALA A 39 -18.45 -2.30 13.80
N PRO A 40 -18.98 -1.66 14.86
CA PRO A 40 -18.57 -0.30 15.23
C PRO A 40 -17.05 -0.21 15.44
N GLY A 41 -16.43 0.82 14.85
CA GLY A 41 -14.97 1.01 14.91
C GLY A 41 -14.17 0.14 13.94
N PHE A 42 -14.82 -0.55 13.02
CA PHE A 42 -14.14 -1.23 11.92
C PHE A 42 -13.37 -0.22 11.05
N GLN A 43 -12.12 -0.56 10.73
CA GLN A 43 -11.26 0.23 9.86
C GLN A 43 -10.69 -0.71 8.79
N PHE A 44 -10.65 -0.22 7.57
CA PHE A 44 -10.25 -0.99 6.40
C PHE A 44 -9.17 -0.22 5.64
N PHE A 45 -8.03 -0.86 5.47
CA PHE A 45 -6.86 -0.31 4.82
C PHE A 45 -6.43 -1.23 3.69
N ALA A 46 -5.78 -0.67 2.67
CA ALA A 46 -4.98 -1.49 1.80
C ALA A 46 -3.78 -0.75 1.22
N THR A 47 -2.82 -1.54 0.79
CA THR A 47 -1.64 -1.08 0.05
C THR A 47 -1.77 -1.43 -1.42
N ARG A 48 -1.13 -0.61 -2.24
CA ARG A 48 -0.94 -0.85 -3.67
C ARG A 48 0.44 -0.34 -4.04
N ARG A 49 1.12 -1.05 -4.93
CA ARG A 49 2.41 -0.58 -5.44
C ARG A 49 2.19 0.35 -6.62
N LEU A 50 2.89 1.48 -6.60
CA LEU A 50 3.04 2.35 -7.76
C LEU A 50 4.42 2.06 -8.32
N LEU A 51 4.50 1.73 -9.61
CA LEU A 51 5.79 1.49 -10.26
C LEU A 51 6.35 2.86 -10.68
N SER A 52 7.54 3.20 -10.21
CA SER A 52 8.30 4.31 -10.76
C SER A 52 9.09 3.80 -11.96
N CYS A 53 8.83 4.36 -13.15
CA CYS A 53 9.69 4.16 -14.32
C CYS A 53 9.92 5.55 -14.93
N GLY A 54 11.18 5.98 -15.10
CA GLY A 54 11.50 7.22 -15.81
C GLY A 54 10.91 8.52 -15.21
N GLY A 55 10.79 8.62 -13.88
CA GLY A 55 10.38 9.86 -13.20
C GLY A 55 8.88 10.14 -13.20
N ASN A 56 8.06 9.22 -13.73
CA ASN A 56 6.61 9.31 -13.68
C ASN A 56 6.04 8.10 -12.95
N TRP A 57 5.20 8.32 -11.93
CA TRP A 57 4.53 7.25 -11.20
C TRP A 57 3.52 6.57 -12.13
N TYR A 58 3.81 5.33 -12.55
CA TYR A 58 2.90 4.52 -13.34
C TYR A 58 2.08 3.62 -12.43
N ARG A 59 0.77 3.79 -12.52
CA ARG A 59 -0.18 2.82 -11.98
C ARG A 59 -0.18 1.60 -12.92
N PRO A 60 -0.17 0.35 -12.43
CA PRO A 60 -0.39 -0.79 -13.30
C PRO A 60 -1.68 -0.58 -14.11
N LEU A 61 -1.53 -0.48 -15.43
CA LEU A 61 -2.56 0.03 -16.38
C LEU A 61 -3.86 -0.80 -16.36
N ASN A 62 -3.80 -2.02 -15.81
CA ASN A 62 -4.89 -3.01 -15.82
C ASN A 62 -5.24 -3.56 -14.42
N SER A 63 -5.12 -2.74 -13.36
CA SER A 63 -5.54 -3.20 -12.04
C SER A 63 -7.04 -3.03 -11.81
N HIS A 64 -7.72 -4.11 -11.43
CA HIS A 64 -9.12 -4.10 -11.01
C HIS A 64 -9.36 -3.21 -9.79
N ALA A 65 -8.33 -2.99 -8.95
CA ALA A 65 -8.40 -2.11 -7.79
C ALA A 65 -8.78 -0.66 -8.13
N THR A 66 -8.64 -0.24 -9.39
CA THR A 66 -9.13 1.06 -9.88
C THR A 66 -10.64 1.24 -9.74
N LEU A 67 -11.42 0.16 -9.60
CA LEU A 67 -12.85 0.25 -9.29
C LEU A 67 -13.11 0.76 -7.87
N LEU A 68 -12.16 0.55 -6.95
CA LEU A 68 -12.25 0.96 -5.55
C LEU A 68 -11.82 2.40 -5.32
N ASP A 69 -11.19 3.03 -6.31
CA ASP A 69 -10.58 4.36 -6.23
C ASP A 69 -11.57 5.47 -5.84
N LYS A 70 -12.87 5.27 -6.07
CA LYS A 70 -13.94 6.22 -5.71
C LYS A 70 -14.26 6.19 -4.21
N TYR A 71 -14.09 5.05 -3.56
CA TYR A 71 -14.49 4.84 -2.17
C TYR A 71 -13.35 5.07 -1.19
N TRP A 72 -12.14 5.25 -1.69
CA TRP A 72 -10.92 5.28 -0.87
C TRP A 72 -10.34 6.68 -0.75
N THR A 73 -9.87 6.98 0.45
CA THR A 73 -8.93 8.07 0.66
C THR A 73 -7.53 7.56 0.30
N LYS A 74 -6.90 8.18 -0.69
CA LYS A 74 -5.59 7.76 -1.20
C LYS A 74 -4.50 8.58 -0.51
N ILE A 75 -3.56 7.88 0.11
CA ILE A 75 -2.37 8.48 0.68
C ILE A 75 -1.20 8.00 -0.18
N HIS A 76 -0.44 8.96 -0.70
CA HIS A 76 0.83 8.65 -1.36
C HIS A 76 1.92 8.61 -0.30
N LEU A 77 2.75 7.57 -0.37
CA LEU A 77 3.92 7.43 0.48
C LEU A 77 5.12 7.47 -0.46
N ASP A 78 5.88 8.55 -0.37
CA ASP A 78 7.14 8.70 -1.07
C ASP A 78 8.22 7.84 -0.40
N ASN A 79 9.28 7.55 -1.15
CA ASN A 79 10.46 6.90 -0.59
C ASN A 79 11.16 7.86 0.39
N LEU A 80 11.84 7.29 1.39
CA LEU A 80 12.62 8.08 2.35
C LEU A 80 13.87 8.64 1.67
N ASP A 81 14.13 9.92 1.89
CA ASP A 81 15.35 10.56 1.41
C ASP A 81 16.60 9.99 2.09
N LYS A 82 17.78 10.15 1.47
CA LYS A 82 19.08 9.72 2.06
C LYS A 82 19.25 10.18 3.51
N ARG A 83 18.80 11.40 3.83
CA ARG A 83 18.91 11.98 5.17
C ARG A 83 18.03 11.25 6.18
N GLU A 84 16.76 11.00 5.83
CA GLU A 84 15.81 10.29 6.70
C GLU A 84 16.23 8.83 6.87
N LEU A 85 16.69 8.18 5.80
CA LEU A 85 17.29 6.84 5.86
C LEU A 85 18.49 6.79 6.81
N ASN A 86 19.36 7.81 6.76
CA ASN A 86 20.49 7.92 7.67
C ASN A 86 19.98 8.04 9.12
N GLU A 87 19.07 8.97 9.42
CA GLU A 87 18.50 9.14 10.76
C GLU A 87 17.88 7.85 11.32
N VAL A 88 17.13 7.10 10.50
CA VAL A 88 16.56 5.81 10.88
C VAL A 88 17.65 4.78 11.19
N LEU A 89 18.70 4.70 10.36
CA LEU A 89 19.82 3.78 10.56
C LEU A 89 20.63 4.13 11.80
N GLN A 90 20.88 5.41 12.08
CA GLN A 90 21.57 5.85 13.29
C GLN A 90 20.78 5.51 14.55
N SER A 91 19.45 5.69 14.51
CA SER A 91 18.55 5.41 15.64
C SER A 91 18.41 3.91 15.92
N ARG A 92 18.26 3.09 14.88
CA ARG A 92 18.04 1.64 15.00
C ARG A 92 19.34 0.85 15.15
N TYR A 93 20.42 1.30 14.50
CA TYR A 93 21.68 0.56 14.38
C TYR A 93 22.90 1.47 14.60
N PRO A 94 23.14 1.96 15.84
CA PRO A 94 24.27 2.84 16.14
C PRO A 94 25.65 2.21 15.85
N SER A 95 25.74 0.88 15.86
CA SER A 95 26.97 0.16 15.56
C SER A 95 27.42 0.29 14.09
N LEU A 96 26.51 0.66 13.18
CA LEU A 96 26.79 0.74 11.75
C LEU A 96 27.22 2.15 11.29
N LEU A 97 27.32 3.12 12.19
CA LEU A 97 27.64 4.52 11.85
C LEU A 97 28.86 4.68 10.93
N ALA A 98 29.90 3.85 11.11
CA ALA A 98 31.11 3.92 10.29
C ALA A 98 30.91 3.50 8.81
N VAL A 99 29.84 2.74 8.51
CA VAL A 99 29.58 2.18 7.17
C VAL A 99 28.27 2.67 6.54
N VAL A 100 27.40 3.34 7.32
CA VAL A 100 26.07 3.80 6.87
C VAL A 100 26.16 4.67 5.62
N ASP A 101 27.08 5.63 5.57
CA ASP A 101 27.20 6.53 4.42
C ASP A 101 27.51 5.77 3.12
N HIS A 102 28.46 4.82 3.19
CA HIS A 102 28.82 4.01 2.02
C HIS A 102 27.71 3.05 1.59
N LEU A 103 26.99 2.47 2.56
CA LEU A 103 25.86 1.58 2.29
C LEU A 103 24.71 2.35 1.63
N LEU A 104 24.43 3.57 2.10
CA LEU A 104 23.43 4.45 1.50
C LEU A 104 23.82 4.88 0.08
N ASP A 105 25.10 5.17 -0.17
CA ASP A 105 25.57 5.49 -1.53
C ASP A 105 25.34 4.32 -2.50
N ILE A 106 25.65 3.09 -2.08
CA ILE A 106 25.39 1.88 -2.87
C ILE A 106 23.88 1.70 -3.10
N TYR A 107 23.08 1.86 -2.04
CA TYR A 107 21.62 1.73 -2.13
C TYR A 107 21.04 2.69 -3.17
N ILE A 108 21.40 3.98 -3.08
CA ILE A 108 20.93 5.03 -3.99
C ILE A 108 21.36 4.74 -5.43
N GLN A 109 22.62 4.32 -5.63
CA GLN A 109 23.12 3.95 -6.94
C GLN A 109 22.36 2.77 -7.56
N LEU A 110 21.90 1.81 -6.74
CA LEU A 110 21.12 0.67 -7.19
C LEU A 110 19.64 0.99 -7.43
N THR A 111 19.05 1.87 -6.61
CA THR A 111 17.63 2.23 -6.72
C THR A 111 17.37 3.35 -7.72
N GLY A 112 18.40 4.10 -8.13
CA GLY A 112 18.30 5.12 -9.18
C GLY A 112 17.52 6.37 -8.78
N GLU A 113 17.49 6.68 -7.48
CA GLU A 113 16.96 7.95 -6.94
C GLU A 113 18.06 9.00 -6.74
#